data_AF-A0A9D1URM8-F1
#
_entry.id   AF-A0A9D1URM8-F1
#
_cell.length_a   1.000
_cell.length_b   1.000
_cell.length_c   1.000
_cell.angle_alpha   90.00
_cell.angle_beta   90.00
_cell.angle_gamma   90.00
#
_symmetry.space_group_name_H-M   'P 1'
#
loop_
_entity.id
_entity.type
_entity.pdbx_description
1 polymer ?
#
loop_
_entity_poly.entity_id
_entity_poly.type
_entity_poly.pdbx_seq_one_letter_code
_entity_poly.pdbx_strand_id
1 'polypeptide(L)'
;QEFSQLFGIDPESISAATADQVYDEVSAVLATEEFRPRRLFDSFGIDVLATTDDPLDDLEAHRRLAADPSFTGRVVPTFRPDAYLSVGKDFADRTDRLLDSAGDGLTGYTGYLRALANRRQYFIDNGAVSADHGAHTPRTLKLDPAEAESLFDAARRGEATADQARAFEAHMLYQMARMSVDDGLVMTLHPGVHRNTHPATAQTYGPDTGHDIPFAVDYSTGLRPVLEDFGTAEGFHLIPFTIDETVYSREIAPIAGFYPSVFIGAPWWFLDAPDAMLRFRAAVTETAGFTRNSGFIDDTRAFCSIPARHDTSRRIEASFLARLVAEHRLSEERAAQIIVELVDHAPRKAFKL
;
A
#
# COMPACT_ATOMS: atom_id res chain seq x y z
N GLN A 1 18.75 -3.14 15.20
CA GLN A 1 17.76 -4.15 15.61
C GLN A 1 17.96 -5.43 14.82
N GLU A 2 17.93 -5.41 13.48
CA GLU A 2 18.13 -6.62 12.66
C GLU A 2 19.43 -7.37 13.01
N PHE A 3 20.60 -6.72 12.90
CA PHE A 3 21.88 -7.35 13.25
C PHE A 3 21.90 -7.89 14.68
N SER A 4 21.54 -7.08 15.67
CA SER A 4 21.66 -7.46 17.08
C SER A 4 20.62 -8.46 17.57
N GLN A 5 19.36 -8.31 17.17
CA GLN A 5 18.24 -9.11 17.72
C GLN A 5 17.94 -10.34 16.87
N LEU A 6 18.09 -10.24 15.54
CA LEU A 6 17.80 -11.36 14.65
C LEU A 6 19.06 -12.19 14.39
N PHE A 7 20.15 -11.54 13.96
CA PHE A 7 21.38 -12.26 13.59
C PHE A 7 22.34 -12.49 14.76
N GLY A 8 22.11 -11.84 15.92
CA GLY A 8 23.00 -11.95 17.08
C GLY A 8 24.37 -11.27 16.89
N ILE A 9 24.45 -10.34 15.95
CA ILE A 9 25.67 -9.61 15.56
C ILE A 9 25.69 -8.25 16.24
N ASP A 10 26.80 -7.92 16.90
CA ASP A 10 27.00 -6.59 17.49
C ASP A 10 27.11 -5.53 16.37
N PRO A 11 26.18 -4.56 16.27
CA PRO A 11 26.25 -3.54 15.24
C PRO A 11 27.50 -2.66 15.35
N GLU A 12 28.07 -2.49 16.55
CA GLU A 12 29.28 -1.70 16.76
C GLU A 12 30.53 -2.37 16.17
N SER A 13 30.48 -3.69 15.95
CA SER A 13 31.60 -4.41 15.35
C SER A 13 31.62 -4.34 13.83
N ILE A 14 30.58 -3.79 13.16
CA ILE A 14 30.50 -3.76 11.70
C ILE A 14 31.44 -2.69 11.14
N SER A 15 32.47 -3.14 10.43
CA SER A 15 33.48 -2.27 9.82
C SER A 15 34.10 -2.93 8.59
N ALA A 16 34.90 -2.17 7.84
CA ALA A 16 35.68 -2.74 6.74
C ALA A 16 36.66 -3.85 7.22
N ALA A 17 37.14 -3.80 8.47
CA ALA A 17 38.07 -4.79 9.01
C ALA A 17 37.39 -6.10 9.44
N THR A 18 36.08 -6.09 9.64
CA THR A 18 35.28 -7.23 10.12
C THR A 18 34.28 -7.72 9.08
N ALA A 19 34.27 -7.15 7.88
CA ALA A 19 33.27 -7.41 6.85
C ALA A 19 33.16 -8.90 6.47
N ASP A 20 34.30 -9.58 6.25
CA ASP A 20 34.31 -11.01 5.90
C ASP A 20 33.76 -11.86 7.06
N GLN A 21 34.15 -11.55 8.29
CA GLN A 21 33.65 -12.25 9.48
C GLN A 21 32.12 -12.08 9.62
N VAL A 22 31.63 -10.84 9.52
CA VAL A 22 30.19 -10.54 9.61
C VAL A 22 29.42 -11.24 8.49
N TYR A 23 29.97 -11.30 7.27
CA TYR A 23 29.36 -12.03 6.16
C TYR A 23 29.25 -13.52 6.45
N ASP A 24 30.31 -14.14 6.97
CA ASP A 24 30.34 -15.56 7.33
C ASP A 24 29.36 -15.88 8.47
N GLU A 25 29.27 -15.01 9.48
CA GLU A 25 28.32 -15.13 10.59
C GLU A 25 26.86 -15.07 10.10
N VAL A 26 26.51 -14.08 9.28
CA VAL A 26 25.16 -13.98 8.67
C VAL A 26 24.88 -15.22 7.82
N SER A 27 25.84 -15.65 7.00
CA SER A 27 25.69 -16.81 6.11
C SER A 27 25.46 -18.10 6.89
N ALA A 28 26.19 -18.30 7.99
CA ALA A 28 26.03 -19.45 8.86
C ALA A 28 24.64 -19.48 9.52
N VAL A 29 24.16 -18.32 9.97
CA VAL A 29 22.82 -18.18 10.57
C VAL A 29 21.72 -18.46 9.54
N LEU A 30 21.82 -17.91 8.33
CA LEU A 30 20.85 -18.12 7.24
C LEU A 30 20.75 -19.59 6.79
N ALA A 31 21.80 -20.38 7.00
CA ALA A 31 21.83 -21.80 6.66
C ALA A 31 21.09 -22.69 7.68
N THR A 32 20.72 -22.15 8.85
CA THR A 32 20.03 -22.92 9.90
C THR A 32 18.56 -23.21 9.54
N GLU A 33 17.97 -24.21 10.20
CA GLU A 33 16.55 -24.55 10.01
C GLU A 33 15.63 -23.48 10.62
N GLU A 34 16.09 -22.79 11.66
CA GLU A 34 15.39 -21.70 12.33
C GLU A 34 15.22 -20.48 11.42
N PHE A 35 16.11 -20.30 10.44
CA PHE A 35 16.07 -19.21 9.46
C PHE A 35 15.30 -19.54 8.17
N ARG A 36 14.61 -20.68 8.12
CA ARG A 36 13.67 -20.97 7.03
C ARG A 36 12.51 -19.97 7.05
N PRO A 37 12.00 -19.51 5.89
CA PRO A 37 10.96 -18.48 5.85
C PRO A 37 9.72 -18.75 6.71
N ARG A 38 9.24 -19.99 6.77
CA ARG A 38 8.10 -20.37 7.63
C ARG A 38 8.44 -20.31 9.12
N ARG A 39 9.65 -20.71 9.51
CA ARG A 39 10.10 -20.63 10.92
C ARG A 39 10.26 -19.19 11.37
N LEU A 40 10.80 -18.34 10.50
CA LEU A 40 10.88 -16.90 10.71
C LEU A 40 9.50 -16.25 10.77
N PHE A 41 8.56 -16.63 9.90
CA PHE A 41 7.18 -16.15 9.95
C PHE A 41 6.56 -16.39 11.33
N ASP A 42 6.68 -17.61 11.84
CA ASP A 42 6.17 -17.99 13.17
C ASP A 42 6.91 -17.25 14.28
N SER A 43 8.24 -17.18 14.23
CA SER A 43 9.06 -16.54 15.29
C SER A 43 8.89 -15.03 15.33
N PHE A 44 8.56 -14.39 14.21
CA PHE A 44 8.21 -12.98 14.12
C PHE A 44 6.79 -12.70 14.65
N GLY A 45 5.98 -13.74 14.89
CA GLY A 45 4.60 -13.60 15.34
C GLY A 45 3.72 -12.90 14.31
N ILE A 46 3.97 -13.15 13.02
CA ILE A 46 3.16 -12.58 11.94
C ILE A 46 1.81 -13.31 11.90
N ASP A 47 0.72 -12.55 12.07
CA ASP A 47 -0.64 -13.09 11.95
C ASP A 47 -1.12 -13.06 10.49
N VAL A 48 -0.90 -11.94 9.80
CA VAL A 48 -1.25 -11.73 8.40
C VAL A 48 -0.10 -11.05 7.66
N LEU A 49 0.25 -11.59 6.49
CA LEU A 49 1.16 -10.99 5.53
C LEU A 49 0.43 -10.80 4.20
N ALA A 50 0.39 -9.57 3.71
CA ALA A 50 -0.17 -9.27 2.39
C ALA A 50 0.98 -9.07 1.39
N THR A 51 0.97 -9.84 0.29
CA THR A 51 1.84 -9.57 -0.87
C THR A 51 1.17 -8.56 -1.80
N THR A 52 1.90 -8.12 -2.82
CA THR A 52 1.41 -7.19 -3.84
C THR A 52 1.60 -7.83 -5.19
N ASP A 53 0.51 -8.11 -5.89
CA ASP A 53 0.49 -9.04 -7.04
C ASP A 53 -0.19 -8.40 -8.26
N ASP A 54 0.29 -8.78 -9.46
CA ASP A 54 -0.25 -8.29 -10.73
C ASP A 54 -1.63 -8.94 -10.99
N PRO A 55 -2.63 -8.19 -11.50
CA PRO A 55 -3.93 -8.74 -11.89
C PRO A 55 -3.89 -10.04 -12.68
N LEU A 56 -2.87 -10.29 -13.51
CA LEU A 56 -2.74 -11.51 -14.31
C LEU A 56 -2.05 -12.68 -13.58
N ASP A 57 -1.58 -12.50 -12.35
CA ASP A 57 -0.92 -13.57 -11.59
C ASP A 57 -1.89 -14.71 -11.25
N ASP A 58 -1.40 -15.95 -11.29
CA ASP A 58 -2.22 -17.14 -11.05
C ASP A 58 -2.46 -17.44 -9.56
N LEU A 59 -1.77 -16.72 -8.67
CA LEU A 59 -1.83 -16.87 -7.22
C LEU A 59 -1.57 -18.32 -6.74
N GLU A 60 -0.77 -19.10 -7.48
CA GLU A 60 -0.48 -20.51 -7.14
C GLU A 60 0.16 -20.62 -5.75
N ALA A 61 1.11 -19.74 -5.44
CA ALA A 61 1.80 -19.74 -4.15
C ALA A 61 0.83 -19.52 -2.98
N HIS A 62 -0.10 -18.56 -3.10
CA HIS A 62 -1.13 -18.30 -2.09
C HIS A 62 -2.04 -19.50 -1.89
N ARG A 63 -2.54 -20.09 -2.99
CA ARG A 63 -3.41 -21.28 -2.92
C ARG A 63 -2.70 -22.47 -2.28
N ARG A 64 -1.42 -22.67 -2.60
CA ARG A 64 -0.61 -23.74 -2.00
C ARG A 64 -0.38 -23.53 -0.52
N LEU A 65 -0.12 -22.29 -0.07
CA LEU A 65 0.02 -21.98 1.35
C LEU A 65 -1.30 -22.17 2.09
N ALA A 66 -2.41 -21.68 1.54
CA ALA A 66 -3.73 -21.82 2.14
C ALA A 66 -4.21 -23.29 2.23
N ALA A 67 -3.82 -24.13 1.27
CA ALA A 67 -4.16 -25.55 1.25
C ALA A 67 -3.22 -26.44 2.10
N ASP A 68 -2.09 -25.90 2.58
CA ASP A 68 -1.10 -26.66 3.34
C ASP A 68 -1.46 -26.68 4.83
N PRO A 69 -1.92 -27.82 5.40
CA PRO A 69 -2.34 -27.89 6.79
C PRO A 69 -1.20 -27.72 7.80
N SER A 70 0.07 -27.75 7.35
CA SER A 70 1.24 -27.51 8.20
C SER A 70 1.57 -26.03 8.35
N PHE A 71 0.95 -25.15 7.56
CA PHE A 71 1.14 -23.71 7.63
C PHE A 71 -0.05 -23.05 8.33
N THR A 72 0.21 -22.38 9.45
CA THR A 72 -0.85 -21.77 10.29
C THR A 72 -0.99 -20.27 10.09
N GLY A 73 -0.09 -19.64 9.32
CA GLY A 73 -0.14 -18.22 9.01
C GLY A 73 -1.10 -17.87 7.88
N ARG A 74 -1.39 -16.59 7.71
CA ARG A 74 -2.19 -16.07 6.60
C ARG A 74 -1.32 -15.24 5.66
N VAL A 75 -1.06 -15.76 4.46
CA VAL A 75 -0.39 -15.02 3.37
C VAL A 75 -1.40 -14.77 2.26
N VAL A 76 -1.80 -13.52 2.07
CA VAL A 76 -2.88 -13.12 1.15
C VAL A 76 -2.38 -12.20 0.05
N PRO A 77 -3.00 -12.21 -1.14
CA PRO A 77 -2.62 -11.31 -2.21
C PRO A 77 -3.25 -9.93 -2.07
N THR A 78 -2.60 -8.91 -2.62
CA THR A 78 -3.15 -7.55 -2.82
C THR A 78 -3.21 -7.26 -4.31
N PHE A 79 -4.39 -6.89 -4.79
CA PHE A 79 -4.61 -6.61 -6.21
C PHE A 79 -3.98 -5.26 -6.61
N ARG A 80 -2.91 -5.26 -7.43
CA ARG A 80 -2.25 -4.01 -7.86
C ARG A 80 -2.33 -3.77 -9.37
N PRO A 81 -3.33 -3.01 -9.86
CA PRO A 81 -3.58 -2.85 -11.29
C PRO A 81 -2.78 -1.72 -11.95
N ASP A 82 -1.72 -1.17 -11.36
CA ASP A 82 -1.00 0.01 -11.87
C ASP A 82 -0.67 -0.07 -13.37
N ALA A 83 -0.17 -1.21 -13.84
CA ALA A 83 0.21 -1.45 -15.23
C ALA A 83 -0.98 -1.50 -16.21
N TYR A 84 -2.20 -1.51 -15.68
CA TYR A 84 -3.47 -1.51 -16.41
C TYR A 84 -4.21 -0.19 -16.25
N LEU A 85 -3.82 0.69 -15.34
CA LEU A 85 -4.45 2.00 -15.13
C LEU A 85 -3.63 3.16 -15.69
N SER A 86 -2.29 3.05 -15.62
CA SER A 86 -1.36 4.03 -16.13
C SER A 86 -0.90 3.65 -17.54
N VAL A 87 -1.04 4.56 -18.50
CA VAL A 87 -0.70 4.32 -19.90
C VAL A 87 0.83 4.30 -20.08
N GLY A 88 1.40 3.11 -19.92
CA GLY A 88 2.80 2.80 -20.20
C GLY A 88 3.02 2.24 -21.60
N LYS A 89 4.27 1.91 -21.93
CA LYS A 89 4.65 1.33 -23.23
C LYS A 89 3.94 -0.02 -23.52
N ASP A 90 3.75 -0.83 -22.48
CA ASP A 90 3.18 -2.18 -22.61
C ASP A 90 1.67 -2.21 -22.34
N PHE A 91 1.01 -1.04 -22.26
CA PHE A 91 -0.40 -0.93 -21.90
C PHE A 91 -1.32 -1.73 -22.82
N ALA A 92 -1.09 -1.66 -24.13
CA ALA A 92 -1.90 -2.38 -25.11
C ALA A 92 -1.80 -3.91 -24.93
N ASP A 93 -0.58 -4.46 -24.89
CA ASP A 93 -0.34 -5.89 -24.69
C ASP A 93 -0.96 -6.40 -23.38
N ARG A 94 -0.76 -5.66 -22.29
CA ARG A 94 -1.30 -6.02 -20.97
C ARG A 94 -2.82 -6.03 -20.96
N THR A 95 -3.45 -4.99 -21.51
CA THR A 95 -4.92 -4.91 -21.55
C THR A 95 -5.52 -5.97 -22.46
N ASP A 96 -4.85 -6.33 -23.55
CA ASP A 96 -5.29 -7.43 -24.44
C ASP A 96 -5.23 -8.78 -23.73
N ARG A 97 -4.13 -9.08 -23.02
CA ARG A 97 -4.00 -10.31 -22.23
C ARG A 97 -5.01 -10.38 -21.07
N LEU A 98 -5.31 -9.24 -20.46
CA LEU A 98 -6.33 -9.14 -19.43
C LEU A 98 -7.73 -9.40 -20.01
N LEU A 99 -8.05 -8.81 -21.15
CA LEU A 99 -9.29 -9.04 -21.89
C LEU A 99 -9.46 -10.51 -22.26
N ASP A 100 -8.43 -11.13 -22.83
CA ASP A 100 -8.49 -12.53 -23.27
C ASP A 100 -8.68 -13.50 -22.10
N SER A 101 -8.07 -13.20 -20.95
CA SER A 101 -8.12 -14.08 -19.77
C SER A 101 -9.38 -13.93 -18.92
N ALA A 102 -9.97 -12.73 -18.87
CA ALA A 102 -11.03 -12.44 -17.91
C ALA A 102 -12.17 -11.54 -18.44
N GLY A 103 -12.20 -11.19 -19.73
CA GLY A 103 -13.19 -10.29 -20.31
C GLY A 103 -14.57 -10.92 -20.61
N ASP A 104 -14.77 -12.20 -20.33
CA ASP A 104 -16.02 -12.95 -20.61
C ASP A 104 -16.49 -12.85 -22.08
N GLY A 105 -15.54 -12.76 -23.02
CA GLY A 105 -15.85 -12.60 -24.45
C GLY A 105 -16.36 -11.21 -24.85
N LEU A 106 -16.44 -10.27 -23.91
CA LEU A 106 -16.68 -8.85 -24.20
C LEU A 106 -15.41 -8.20 -24.75
N THR A 107 -15.59 -7.17 -25.56
CA THR A 107 -14.50 -6.45 -26.23
C THR A 107 -14.45 -4.99 -25.81
N GLY A 108 -13.36 -4.31 -26.17
CA GLY A 108 -13.21 -2.87 -25.95
C GLY A 108 -13.20 -2.49 -24.47
N TYR A 109 -13.55 -1.23 -24.19
CA TYR A 109 -13.49 -0.69 -22.83
C TYR A 109 -14.41 -1.45 -21.85
N THR A 110 -15.60 -1.85 -22.33
CA THR A 110 -16.54 -2.64 -21.52
C THR A 110 -15.96 -3.99 -21.10
N GLY A 111 -15.34 -4.72 -22.04
CA GLY A 111 -14.66 -5.98 -21.71
C GLY A 111 -13.49 -5.79 -20.77
N TYR A 112 -12.76 -4.67 -20.88
CA TYR A 112 -11.62 -4.37 -20.04
C TYR A 112 -12.04 -4.12 -18.59
N LEU A 113 -13.12 -3.35 -18.37
CA LEU A 113 -13.69 -3.18 -17.03
C LEU A 113 -14.23 -4.50 -16.47
N ARG A 114 -14.86 -5.34 -17.31
CA ARG A 114 -15.30 -6.69 -16.91
C ARG A 114 -14.11 -7.54 -16.47
N ALA A 115 -13.02 -7.51 -17.22
CA ALA A 115 -11.82 -8.28 -16.91
C ALA A 115 -11.18 -7.84 -15.58
N LEU A 116 -11.07 -6.54 -15.32
CA LEU A 116 -10.62 -6.03 -14.02
C LEU A 116 -11.52 -6.51 -12.88
N ALA A 117 -12.84 -6.41 -13.02
CA ALA A 117 -13.78 -6.89 -12.00
C ALA A 117 -13.66 -8.39 -11.74
N ASN A 118 -13.55 -9.20 -12.80
CA ASN A 118 -13.40 -10.65 -12.69
C ASN A 118 -12.06 -11.04 -12.04
N ARG A 119 -10.97 -10.33 -12.34
CA ARG A 119 -9.67 -10.56 -11.68
C ARG A 119 -9.67 -10.10 -10.23
N ARG A 120 -10.37 -9.02 -9.88
CA ARG A 120 -10.60 -8.64 -8.48
C ARG A 120 -11.36 -9.73 -7.71
N GLN A 121 -12.42 -10.28 -8.29
CA GLN A 121 -13.13 -11.41 -7.69
C GLN A 121 -12.23 -12.63 -7.51
N TYR A 122 -11.40 -12.97 -8.51
CA TYR A 122 -10.42 -14.05 -8.36
C TYR A 122 -9.46 -13.81 -7.19
N PHE A 123 -9.01 -12.58 -6.97
CA PHE A 123 -8.17 -12.23 -5.83
C PHE A 123 -8.92 -12.38 -4.49
N ILE A 124 -10.17 -11.94 -4.42
CA ILE A 124 -11.04 -12.10 -3.23
C ILE A 124 -11.23 -13.59 -2.91
N ASP A 125 -11.50 -14.41 -3.92
CA ASP A 125 -11.65 -15.87 -3.75
C ASP A 125 -10.36 -16.55 -3.23
N ASN A 126 -9.22 -15.87 -3.39
CA ASN A 126 -7.91 -16.28 -2.87
C ASN A 126 -7.46 -15.48 -1.63
N GLY A 127 -8.40 -14.82 -0.95
CA GLY A 127 -8.20 -14.22 0.37
C GLY A 127 -7.78 -12.75 0.36
N ALA A 128 -7.72 -12.10 -0.81
CA ALA A 128 -7.44 -10.67 -0.89
C ALA A 128 -8.50 -9.84 -0.17
N VAL A 129 -8.05 -8.82 0.55
CA VAL A 129 -8.90 -7.83 1.21
C VAL A 129 -8.63 -6.40 0.76
N SER A 130 -7.58 -6.21 -0.03
CA SER A 130 -7.10 -4.90 -0.47
C SER A 130 -6.77 -4.87 -1.96
N ALA A 131 -6.91 -3.69 -2.55
CA ALA A 131 -6.41 -3.33 -3.86
C ALA A 131 -5.54 -2.07 -3.74
N ASP A 132 -4.29 -2.15 -4.21
CA ASP A 132 -3.31 -1.08 -4.10
C ASP A 132 -3.08 -0.34 -5.41
N HIS A 133 -2.95 0.99 -5.33
CA HIS A 133 -2.87 1.87 -6.48
C HIS A 133 -1.69 2.83 -6.33
N GLY A 134 -0.61 2.56 -7.05
CA GLY A 134 0.48 3.51 -7.26
C GLY A 134 0.13 4.46 -8.39
N ALA A 135 -0.46 5.61 -8.06
CA ALA A 135 -0.86 6.61 -9.03
C ALA A 135 0.19 7.72 -9.18
N HIS A 136 0.13 8.49 -10.26
CA HIS A 136 0.96 9.70 -10.32
C HIS A 136 0.45 10.79 -9.36
N THR A 137 -0.84 11.08 -9.39
CA THR A 137 -1.50 12.07 -8.52
C THR A 137 -2.75 11.44 -7.90
N PRO A 138 -3.30 11.98 -6.80
CA PRO A 138 -4.57 11.49 -6.24
C PRO A 138 -5.81 11.88 -7.07
N ARG A 139 -5.62 12.45 -8.27
CA ARG A 139 -6.73 12.93 -9.11
C ARG A 139 -7.62 11.77 -9.53
N THR A 140 -8.91 11.91 -9.28
CA THR A 140 -9.98 11.04 -9.76
C THR A 140 -10.86 11.82 -10.74
N LEU A 141 -11.50 11.12 -11.69
CA LEU A 141 -12.33 11.77 -12.70
C LEU A 141 -13.50 10.88 -13.11
N LYS A 142 -14.74 11.38 -13.02
CA LYS A 142 -15.91 10.69 -13.55
C LYS A 142 -16.14 11.15 -15.00
N LEU A 143 -15.69 10.34 -15.95
CA LEU A 143 -15.91 10.57 -17.38
C LEU A 143 -17.22 9.93 -17.84
N ASP A 144 -17.81 10.49 -18.88
CA ASP A 144 -18.89 9.84 -19.61
C ASP A 144 -18.36 8.54 -20.28
N PRO A 145 -19.17 7.48 -20.37
CA PRO A 145 -18.72 6.19 -20.91
C PRO A 145 -18.08 6.28 -22.30
N ALA A 146 -18.64 7.09 -23.19
CA ALA A 146 -18.12 7.27 -24.55
C ALA A 146 -16.76 8.01 -24.58
N GLU A 147 -16.54 8.96 -23.66
CA GLU A 147 -15.27 9.64 -23.53
C GLU A 147 -14.20 8.69 -22.97
N ALA A 148 -14.54 7.93 -21.93
CA ALA A 148 -13.65 6.94 -21.35
C ALA A 148 -13.23 5.86 -22.36
N GLU A 149 -14.17 5.36 -23.17
CA GLU A 149 -13.89 4.40 -24.24
C GLU A 149 -12.98 4.99 -25.32
N SER A 150 -13.23 6.23 -25.74
CA SER A 150 -12.35 6.94 -26.69
C SER A 150 -10.91 7.09 -26.17
N LEU A 151 -10.74 7.43 -24.90
CA LEU A 151 -9.42 7.53 -24.26
C LEU A 151 -8.73 6.17 -24.14
N PHE A 152 -9.46 5.13 -23.76
CA PHE A 152 -8.95 3.76 -23.71
C PHE A 152 -8.44 3.29 -25.07
N ASP A 153 -9.22 3.53 -26.12
CA ASP A 153 -8.87 3.17 -27.49
C ASP A 153 -7.65 3.94 -28.00
N ALA A 154 -7.57 5.24 -27.71
CA ALA A 154 -6.38 6.05 -28.02
C ALA A 154 -5.14 5.55 -27.26
N ALA A 155 -5.29 5.17 -25.98
CA ALA A 155 -4.21 4.62 -25.18
C ALA A 155 -3.71 3.27 -25.74
N ARG A 156 -4.60 2.36 -26.13
CA ARG A 156 -4.24 1.08 -26.75
C ARG A 156 -3.56 1.24 -28.10
N ARG A 157 -3.88 2.28 -28.88
CA ARG A 157 -3.19 2.59 -30.14
C ARG A 157 -1.85 3.33 -29.95
N GLY A 158 -1.51 3.73 -28.72
CA GLY A 158 -0.34 4.57 -28.45
C GLY A 158 -0.48 6.00 -28.98
N GLU A 159 -1.72 6.46 -29.20
CA GLU A 159 -2.06 7.78 -29.76
C GLU A 159 -2.48 8.78 -28.68
N ALA A 160 -2.69 8.34 -27.44
CA ALA A 160 -3.09 9.21 -26.34
C ALA A 160 -1.99 10.24 -26.01
N THR A 161 -2.37 11.51 -25.89
CA THR A 161 -1.49 12.54 -25.34
C THR A 161 -1.22 12.30 -23.86
N ALA A 162 -0.20 12.96 -23.30
CA ALA A 162 0.07 12.88 -21.86
C ALA A 162 -1.14 13.28 -21.01
N ASP A 163 -1.86 14.34 -21.40
CA ASP A 163 -3.06 14.79 -20.68
C ASP A 163 -4.21 13.78 -20.78
N GLN A 164 -4.38 13.16 -21.95
CA GLN A 164 -5.37 12.09 -22.15
C GLN A 164 -5.04 10.86 -21.30
N ALA A 165 -3.77 10.45 -21.25
CA ALA A 165 -3.33 9.36 -20.39
C ALA A 165 -3.57 9.67 -18.90
N ARG A 166 -3.31 10.91 -18.46
CA ARG A 166 -3.59 11.34 -17.07
C ARG A 166 -5.08 11.45 -16.76
N ALA A 167 -5.90 11.85 -17.73
CA ALA A 167 -7.36 11.85 -17.58
C ALA A 167 -7.90 10.41 -17.49
N PHE A 168 -7.36 9.49 -18.29
CA PHE A 168 -7.72 8.07 -18.25
C PHE A 168 -7.30 7.42 -16.92
N GLU A 169 -6.07 7.63 -16.46
CA GLU A 169 -5.60 7.13 -15.15
C GLU A 169 -6.51 7.62 -14.01
N ALA A 170 -6.85 8.92 -14.00
CA ALA A 170 -7.78 9.48 -13.03
C ALA A 170 -9.19 8.88 -13.12
N HIS A 171 -9.66 8.57 -14.33
CA HIS A 171 -10.93 7.88 -14.51
C HIS A 171 -10.90 6.45 -14.01
N MET A 172 -9.79 5.75 -14.23
CA MET A 172 -9.64 4.40 -13.75
C MET A 172 -9.57 4.33 -12.22
N LEU A 173 -8.95 5.29 -11.54
CA LEU A 173 -9.04 5.39 -10.07
C LEU A 173 -10.48 5.55 -9.58
N TYR A 174 -11.31 6.33 -10.28
CA TYR A 174 -12.74 6.42 -9.99
C TYR A 174 -13.45 5.07 -10.20
N GLN A 175 -13.13 4.34 -11.28
CA GLN A 175 -13.68 3.00 -11.51
C GLN A 175 -13.25 1.99 -10.45
N MET A 176 -12.01 2.06 -9.95
CA MET A 176 -11.52 1.20 -8.85
C MET A 176 -12.25 1.49 -7.54
N ALA A 177 -12.54 2.76 -7.25
CA ALA A 177 -13.38 3.12 -6.11
C ALA A 177 -14.79 2.53 -6.25
N ARG A 178 -15.42 2.69 -7.43
CA ARG A 178 -16.73 2.09 -7.71
C ARG A 178 -16.73 0.57 -7.51
N MET A 179 -15.74 -0.13 -8.08
CA MET A 179 -15.62 -1.59 -7.90
C MET A 179 -15.40 -1.97 -6.42
N SER A 180 -14.65 -1.15 -5.67
CA SER A 180 -14.41 -1.37 -4.23
C SER A 180 -15.66 -1.15 -3.37
N VAL A 181 -16.60 -0.32 -3.81
CA VAL A 181 -17.94 -0.23 -3.21
C VAL A 181 -18.73 -1.52 -3.46
N ASP A 182 -18.61 -2.10 -4.66
CA ASP A 182 -19.35 -3.30 -5.07
C ASP A 182 -18.78 -4.58 -4.42
N ASP A 183 -17.45 -4.75 -4.41
CA ASP A 183 -16.76 -5.99 -4.01
C ASP A 183 -16.16 -5.94 -2.60
N GLY A 184 -16.08 -4.76 -2.01
CA GLY A 184 -15.59 -4.57 -0.63
C GLY A 184 -14.07 -4.64 -0.47
N LEU A 185 -13.26 -4.71 -1.52
CA LEU A 185 -11.80 -4.55 -1.37
C LEU A 185 -11.48 -3.15 -0.85
N VAL A 186 -10.54 -3.08 0.09
CA VAL A 186 -10.03 -1.81 0.60
C VAL A 186 -9.16 -1.15 -0.48
N MET A 187 -9.44 0.10 -0.81
CA MET A 187 -8.68 0.84 -1.82
C MET A 187 -7.54 1.61 -1.14
N THR A 188 -6.29 1.20 -1.34
CA THR A 188 -5.12 1.99 -0.94
C THR A 188 -4.62 2.83 -2.12
N LEU A 189 -4.18 4.06 -1.84
CA LEU A 189 -3.73 5.00 -2.86
C LEU A 189 -2.38 5.62 -2.46
N HIS A 190 -1.37 5.43 -3.31
CA HIS A 190 0.02 5.85 -3.11
C HIS A 190 0.51 6.77 -4.26
N PRO A 191 0.21 8.09 -4.21
CA PRO A 191 0.59 9.04 -5.24
C PRO A 191 1.81 9.91 -4.89
N GLY A 192 2.23 10.77 -5.83
CA GLY A 192 3.17 11.86 -5.54
C GLY A 192 4.64 11.55 -5.80
N VAL A 193 4.95 10.52 -6.59
CA VAL A 193 6.32 10.14 -6.94
C VAL A 193 6.61 10.42 -8.42
N HIS A 194 7.67 11.18 -8.70
CA HIS A 194 8.32 11.12 -10.01
C HIS A 194 9.21 9.89 -10.02
N ARG A 195 8.78 8.85 -10.75
CA ARG A 195 9.56 7.62 -10.90
C ARG A 195 10.66 7.79 -11.94
N ASN A 196 11.78 7.11 -11.74
CA ASN A 196 12.87 7.01 -12.71
C ASN A 196 13.46 8.37 -13.14
N THR A 197 13.69 9.29 -12.18
CA THR A 197 14.09 10.69 -12.45
C THR A 197 15.47 10.86 -13.06
N HIS A 198 16.31 9.82 -13.03
CA HIS A 198 17.65 9.78 -13.63
C HIS A 198 17.68 8.82 -14.84
N PRO A 199 17.55 9.32 -16.08
CA PRO A 199 17.36 8.50 -17.28
C PRO A 199 18.47 7.47 -17.53
N ALA A 200 19.73 7.80 -17.27
CA ALA A 200 20.85 6.89 -17.49
C ALA A 200 20.82 5.68 -16.55
N THR A 201 20.39 5.88 -15.29
CA THR A 201 20.18 4.78 -14.35
C THR A 201 19.02 3.92 -14.79
N ALA A 202 17.88 4.53 -15.13
CA ALA A 202 16.70 3.80 -15.59
C ALA A 202 16.98 2.95 -16.84
N GLN A 203 17.78 3.46 -17.79
CA GLN A 203 18.18 2.73 -18.98
C GLN A 203 19.11 1.54 -18.65
N THR A 204 19.99 1.69 -17.67
CA THR A 204 21.02 0.69 -17.35
C THR A 204 20.51 -0.39 -16.40
N TYR A 205 19.79 0.01 -15.35
CA TYR A 205 19.40 -0.86 -14.23
C TYR A 205 17.89 -1.08 -14.11
N GLY A 206 17.07 -0.31 -14.83
CA GLY A 206 15.62 -0.40 -14.75
C GLY A 206 15.00 0.37 -13.57
N PRO A 207 13.71 0.12 -13.29
CA PRO A 207 12.98 0.78 -12.20
C PRO A 207 13.38 0.25 -10.81
N ASP A 208 12.88 0.91 -9.76
CA ASP A 208 13.08 0.54 -8.34
C ASP A 208 14.55 0.56 -7.86
N THR A 209 15.40 1.40 -8.45
CA THR A 209 16.83 1.52 -8.06
C THR A 209 17.19 2.85 -7.40
N GLY A 210 16.29 3.41 -6.57
CA GLY A 210 16.59 4.52 -5.66
C GLY A 210 16.63 5.93 -6.28
N HIS A 211 15.96 6.15 -7.41
CA HIS A 211 15.94 7.45 -8.12
C HIS A 211 14.50 7.94 -8.38
N ASP A 212 13.63 7.70 -7.39
CA ASP A 212 12.22 8.07 -7.35
C ASP A 212 12.05 9.21 -6.35
N ILE A 213 11.54 10.36 -6.80
CA ILE A 213 11.57 11.62 -6.03
C ILE A 213 10.14 12.11 -5.75
N PRO A 214 9.81 12.42 -4.47
CA PRO A 214 8.51 12.99 -4.12
C PRO A 214 8.21 14.34 -4.79
N PHE A 215 6.95 14.62 -5.02
CA PHE A 215 6.42 15.93 -5.39
C PHE A 215 5.10 16.23 -4.66
N ALA A 216 4.70 17.50 -4.63
CA ALA A 216 3.52 17.95 -3.90
C ALA A 216 2.22 17.41 -4.51
N VAL A 217 1.25 17.07 -3.65
CA VAL A 217 -0.05 16.49 -4.06
C VAL A 217 -1.24 17.29 -3.51
N ASP A 218 -2.41 17.12 -4.14
CA ASP A 218 -3.69 17.74 -3.73
C ASP A 218 -4.80 16.69 -3.70
N TYR A 219 -5.10 16.20 -2.50
CA TYR A 219 -6.19 15.27 -2.21
C TYR A 219 -7.55 15.94 -2.20
N SER A 220 -7.63 17.17 -1.69
CA SER A 220 -8.89 17.90 -1.54
C SER A 220 -9.60 18.10 -2.89
N THR A 221 -8.85 18.47 -3.92
CA THR A 221 -9.33 18.55 -5.30
C THR A 221 -9.34 17.17 -5.94
N GLY A 222 -8.27 16.39 -5.76
CA GLY A 222 -8.07 15.13 -6.47
C GLY A 222 -9.12 14.07 -6.17
N LEU A 223 -9.50 13.90 -4.90
CA LEU A 223 -10.45 12.88 -4.47
C LEU A 223 -11.91 13.31 -4.58
N ARG A 224 -12.19 14.58 -4.93
CA ARG A 224 -13.54 15.14 -4.90
C ARG A 224 -14.58 14.28 -5.63
N PRO A 225 -14.37 13.83 -6.89
CA PRO A 225 -15.35 12.98 -7.58
C PRO A 225 -15.66 11.65 -6.87
N VAL A 226 -14.65 10.98 -6.30
CA VAL A 226 -14.86 9.74 -5.53
C VAL A 226 -15.57 10.02 -4.22
N LEU A 227 -15.23 11.10 -3.51
CA LEU A 227 -15.84 11.44 -2.24
C LEU A 227 -17.29 11.92 -2.40
N GLU A 228 -17.61 12.63 -3.48
CA GLU A 228 -18.98 13.06 -3.80
C GLU A 228 -19.92 11.86 -4.02
N ASP A 229 -19.48 10.83 -4.73
CA ASP A 229 -20.31 9.67 -5.05
C ASP A 229 -20.25 8.56 -3.99
N PHE A 230 -19.09 8.32 -3.38
CA PHE A 230 -18.81 7.14 -2.54
C PHE A 230 -18.31 7.47 -1.13
N GLY A 231 -18.04 8.73 -0.80
CA GLY A 231 -17.45 9.12 0.48
C GLY A 231 -18.26 8.73 1.73
N THR A 232 -19.55 8.43 1.57
CA THR A 232 -20.43 7.96 2.66
C THR A 232 -21.02 6.58 2.38
N ALA A 233 -20.57 5.89 1.33
CA ALA A 233 -21.02 4.55 1.00
C ALA A 233 -20.63 3.57 2.11
N GLU A 234 -21.59 2.75 2.54
CA GLU A 234 -21.35 1.72 3.55
C GLU A 234 -20.37 0.67 3.01
N GLY A 235 -19.41 0.27 3.85
CA GLY A 235 -18.43 -0.74 3.49
C GLY A 235 -17.30 -0.26 2.56
N PHE A 236 -17.38 0.93 1.96
CA PHE A 236 -16.26 1.46 1.17
C PHE A 236 -15.15 1.94 2.11
N HIS A 237 -13.92 1.45 1.93
CA HIS A 237 -12.73 1.92 2.66
C HIS A 237 -11.70 2.46 1.66
N LEU A 238 -11.36 3.73 1.79
CA LEU A 238 -10.27 4.40 1.06
C LEU A 238 -9.17 4.78 2.05
N ILE A 239 -7.93 4.43 1.72
CA ILE A 239 -6.74 4.73 2.53
C ILE A 239 -5.73 5.49 1.65
N PRO A 240 -5.72 6.83 1.66
CA PRO A 240 -4.68 7.62 1.02
C PRO A 240 -3.41 7.59 1.89
N PHE A 241 -2.30 7.24 1.25
CA PHE A 241 -0.94 7.34 1.78
C PHE A 241 -0.24 8.52 1.13
N THR A 242 0.67 9.18 1.83
CA THR A 242 1.38 10.34 1.27
C THR A 242 2.86 10.33 1.63
N ILE A 243 3.64 10.97 0.76
CA ILE A 243 5.05 11.32 0.93
C ILE A 243 5.25 12.85 0.98
N ASP A 244 4.16 13.61 0.94
CA ASP A 244 4.10 15.04 1.18
C ASP A 244 3.48 15.28 2.57
N GLU A 245 4.31 15.62 3.56
CA GLU A 245 3.85 15.84 4.93
C GLU A 245 2.88 17.03 5.05
N THR A 246 2.91 17.97 4.10
CA THR A 246 2.11 19.20 4.18
C THR A 246 0.61 18.95 4.02
N VAL A 247 0.23 17.79 3.48
CA VAL A 247 -1.19 17.42 3.30
C VAL A 247 -1.79 16.71 4.51
N TYR A 248 -1.00 16.28 5.49
CA TYR A 248 -1.53 15.54 6.65
C TYR A 248 -2.59 16.34 7.41
N SER A 249 -2.23 17.52 7.93
CA SER A 249 -3.15 18.38 8.68
C SER A 249 -4.04 19.23 7.77
N ARG A 250 -3.56 19.57 6.57
CA ARG A 250 -4.26 20.44 5.62
C ARG A 250 -5.43 19.73 4.93
N GLU A 251 -5.28 18.44 4.60
CA GLU A 251 -6.21 17.74 3.71
C GLU A 251 -6.62 16.35 4.23
N ILE A 252 -5.67 15.43 4.42
CA ILE A 252 -5.98 14.02 4.73
C ILE A 252 -6.74 13.87 6.06
N ALA A 253 -6.26 14.50 7.13
CA ALA A 253 -6.93 14.39 8.43
C ALA A 253 -8.32 15.04 8.46
N PRO A 254 -8.56 16.25 7.89
CA PRO A 254 -9.90 16.77 7.70
C PRO A 254 -10.83 15.88 6.86
N ILE A 255 -10.34 15.30 5.75
CA ILE A 255 -11.14 14.39 4.91
C ILE A 255 -11.54 13.15 5.72
N ALA A 256 -10.59 12.49 6.37
CA ALA A 256 -10.84 11.30 7.20
C ALA A 256 -11.66 11.59 8.47
N GLY A 257 -11.58 12.81 8.98
CA GLY A 257 -12.40 13.28 10.11
C GLY A 257 -13.88 13.44 9.77
N PHE A 258 -14.21 13.63 8.49
CA PHE A 258 -15.59 13.77 8.01
C PHE A 258 -16.13 12.51 7.34
N TYR A 259 -15.44 11.99 6.31
CA TYR A 259 -15.94 10.89 5.50
C TYR A 259 -15.74 9.54 6.21
N PRO A 260 -16.81 8.78 6.50
CA PRO A 260 -16.70 7.53 7.24
C PRO A 260 -15.94 6.43 6.48
N SER A 261 -15.85 6.54 5.16
CA SER A 261 -15.12 5.62 4.30
C SER A 261 -13.61 5.86 4.29
N VAL A 262 -13.12 7.01 4.78
CA VAL A 262 -11.70 7.37 4.65
C VAL A 262 -10.96 7.06 5.94
N PHE A 263 -9.89 6.28 5.81
CA PHE A 263 -8.86 6.07 6.83
C PHE A 263 -7.58 6.78 6.39
N ILE A 264 -6.65 6.97 7.31
CA ILE A 264 -5.37 7.63 7.07
C ILE A 264 -4.28 6.57 6.93
N GLY A 265 -3.57 6.58 5.80
CA GLY A 265 -2.39 5.75 5.57
C GLY A 265 -1.27 6.06 6.57
N ALA A 266 -0.53 5.04 6.97
CA ALA A 266 0.69 5.21 7.76
C ALA A 266 1.72 6.09 7.01
N PRO A 267 2.68 6.71 7.70
CA PRO A 267 3.81 7.37 7.06
C PRO A 267 4.52 6.44 6.08
N TRP A 268 4.59 6.85 4.81
CA TRP A 268 5.00 5.99 3.71
C TRP A 268 6.41 6.32 3.22
N TRP A 269 7.15 5.27 2.84
CA TRP A 269 8.46 5.34 2.19
C TRP A 269 9.47 6.18 2.97
N PHE A 270 9.83 7.38 2.50
CA PHE A 270 10.78 8.27 3.18
C PHE A 270 10.28 8.77 4.53
N LEU A 271 8.96 8.70 4.77
CA LEU A 271 8.33 9.11 6.01
C LEU A 271 8.19 7.97 7.03
N ASP A 272 8.51 6.71 6.66
CA ASP A 272 8.67 5.60 7.59
C ASP A 272 9.99 5.75 8.36
N ALA A 273 10.05 6.80 9.20
CA ALA A 273 11.20 7.19 9.98
C ALA A 273 10.73 7.81 11.31
N PRO A 274 11.46 7.59 12.44
CA PRO A 274 11.05 8.02 13.78
C PRO A 274 10.52 9.45 13.89
N ASP A 275 11.27 10.43 13.38
CA ASP A 275 10.88 11.84 13.47
C ASP A 275 9.69 12.19 12.58
N ALA A 276 9.59 11.57 11.40
CA ALA A 276 8.47 11.76 10.48
C ALA A 276 7.19 11.13 11.04
N MET A 277 7.27 9.95 11.65
CA MET A 277 6.15 9.31 12.34
C MET A 277 5.61 10.17 13.50
N LEU A 278 6.49 10.81 14.28
CA LEU A 278 6.08 11.74 15.34
C LEU A 278 5.38 13.00 14.76
N ARG A 279 5.90 13.56 13.65
CA ARG A 279 5.26 14.69 12.96
C ARG A 279 3.90 14.31 12.38
N PHE A 280 3.80 13.12 11.76
CA PHE A 280 2.53 12.55 11.31
C PHE A 280 1.51 12.51 12.44
N ARG A 281 1.86 11.91 13.59
CA ARG A 281 0.95 11.82 14.72
C ARG A 281 0.52 13.19 15.24
N ALA A 282 1.44 14.15 15.30
CA ALA A 282 1.10 15.51 15.67
C ALA A 282 0.15 16.18 14.66
N ALA A 283 0.33 15.92 13.36
CA ALA A 283 -0.44 16.55 12.29
C ALA A 283 -1.87 16.00 12.13
N VAL A 284 -2.09 14.71 12.40
CA VAL A 284 -3.39 14.06 12.13
C VAL A 284 -4.30 13.91 13.35
N THR A 285 -3.72 13.78 14.56
CA THR A 285 -4.46 13.34 15.76
C THR A 285 -5.55 14.34 16.18
N GLU A 286 -5.32 15.65 16.07
CA GLU A 286 -6.27 16.64 16.57
C GLU A 286 -7.57 16.68 15.76
N THR A 287 -7.50 16.38 14.46
CA THR A 287 -8.67 16.41 13.56
C THR A 287 -9.31 15.04 13.40
N ALA A 288 -8.50 13.99 13.17
CA ALA A 288 -9.01 12.65 12.86
C ALA A 288 -9.08 11.72 14.10
N GLY A 289 -8.47 12.12 15.22
CA GLY A 289 -8.30 11.27 16.38
C GLY A 289 -7.46 10.01 16.08
N PHE A 290 -7.65 8.99 16.90
CA PHE A 290 -6.95 7.71 16.76
C PHE A 290 -7.72 6.67 15.94
N THR A 291 -9.03 6.87 15.74
CA THR A 291 -9.94 5.82 15.21
C THR A 291 -9.98 5.70 13.69
N ARG A 292 -9.44 6.71 12.97
CA ARG A 292 -9.41 6.77 11.50
C ARG A 292 -8.03 6.46 10.93
N ASN A 293 -7.18 5.76 11.68
CA ASN A 293 -5.87 5.34 11.19
C ASN A 293 -5.95 3.93 10.58
N SER A 294 -5.10 3.67 9.60
CA SER A 294 -4.94 2.34 9.00
C SER A 294 -4.07 1.38 9.83
N GLY A 295 -3.49 1.85 10.94
CA GLY A 295 -2.43 1.12 11.64
C GLY A 295 -1.07 1.38 11.01
N PHE A 296 -0.16 0.41 11.09
CA PHE A 296 1.15 0.44 10.44
C PHE A 296 1.29 -0.73 9.47
N ILE A 297 1.88 -0.47 8.31
CA ILE A 297 2.30 -1.46 7.33
C ILE A 297 3.78 -1.22 7.01
N ASP A 298 4.56 -2.29 6.85
CA ASP A 298 6.02 -2.20 6.69
C ASP A 298 6.50 -1.92 5.26
N ASP A 299 5.65 -2.15 4.24
CA ASP A 299 5.91 -1.87 2.81
C ASP A 299 7.33 -2.28 2.35
N THR A 300 7.76 -3.50 2.69
CA THR A 300 9.14 -3.94 2.46
C THR A 300 9.23 -5.26 1.71
N ARG A 301 10.26 -5.38 0.85
CA ARG A 301 10.69 -6.66 0.28
C ARG A 301 11.66 -7.40 1.21
N ALA A 302 12.24 -6.72 2.21
CA ALA A 302 13.21 -7.28 3.12
C ALA A 302 12.51 -7.98 4.30
N PHE A 303 12.23 -9.28 4.16
CA PHE A 303 11.49 -10.07 5.15
C PHE A 303 12.03 -9.96 6.59
N CYS A 304 13.36 -9.97 6.75
CA CYS A 304 14.01 -9.83 8.06
C CYS A 304 13.83 -8.45 8.71
N SER A 305 13.39 -7.43 7.95
CA SER A 305 13.14 -6.08 8.47
C SER A 305 11.75 -5.90 9.07
N ILE A 306 10.80 -6.80 8.77
CA ILE A 306 9.40 -6.72 9.25
C ILE A 306 9.32 -6.51 10.77
N PRO A 307 9.91 -7.35 11.64
CA PRO A 307 9.80 -7.17 13.08
C PRO A 307 10.45 -5.86 13.56
N ALA A 308 11.55 -5.42 12.95
CA ALA A 308 12.24 -4.19 13.32
C ALA A 308 11.40 -2.94 12.98
N ARG A 309 10.74 -2.92 11.81
CA ARG A 309 9.84 -1.85 11.40
C ARG A 309 8.61 -1.76 12.31
N HIS A 310 7.98 -2.90 12.58
CA HIS A 310 6.84 -2.96 13.50
C HIS A 310 7.22 -2.56 14.93
N ASP A 311 8.37 -3.00 15.45
CA ASP A 311 8.87 -2.55 16.78
C ASP A 311 9.14 -1.05 16.81
N THR A 312 9.74 -0.49 15.76
CA THR A 312 9.96 0.95 15.63
C THR A 312 8.65 1.71 15.67
N SER A 313 7.66 1.33 14.84
CA SER A 313 6.33 1.93 14.85
C SER A 313 5.70 1.88 16.26
N ARG A 314 5.67 0.71 16.91
CA ARG A 314 5.11 0.52 18.26
C ARG A 314 5.76 1.43 19.30
N ARG A 315 7.09 1.61 19.25
CA ARG A 315 7.83 2.50 20.14
C ARG A 315 7.51 3.96 19.90
N ILE A 316 7.35 4.37 18.64
CA ILE A 316 7.00 5.75 18.29
C ILE A 316 5.58 6.08 18.73
N GLU A 317 4.64 5.15 18.56
CA GLU A 317 3.28 5.29 19.11
C GLU A 317 3.29 5.46 20.63
N ALA A 318 4.02 4.60 21.34
CA ALA A 318 4.17 4.70 22.79
C ALA A 318 4.80 6.04 23.22
N SER A 319 5.82 6.51 22.51
CA SER A 319 6.46 7.80 22.74
C SER A 319 5.49 8.97 22.57
N PHE A 320 4.70 8.96 21.48
CA PHE A 320 3.71 10.00 21.23
C PHE A 320 2.62 10.03 22.31
N LEU A 321 2.10 8.86 22.70
CA LEU A 321 1.08 8.76 23.75
C LEU A 321 1.65 9.16 25.12
N ALA A 322 2.89 8.76 25.45
CA ALA A 322 3.55 9.16 26.69
C ALA A 322 3.70 10.68 26.78
N ARG A 323 4.04 11.35 25.66
CA ARG A 323 4.04 12.82 25.59
C ARG A 323 2.67 13.40 25.94
N LEU A 324 1.59 12.88 25.34
CA LEU A 324 0.23 13.35 25.63
C LEU A 324 -0.16 13.14 27.10
N VAL A 325 0.27 12.04 27.72
CA VAL A 325 0.05 11.78 29.14
C VAL A 325 0.82 12.77 30.01
N ALA A 326 2.10 12.98 29.73
CA ALA A 326 2.95 13.92 30.46
C ALA A 326 2.47 15.37 30.35
N GLU A 327 1.87 15.74 29.22
CA GLU A 327 1.25 17.05 28.98
C GLU A 327 -0.20 17.14 29.52
N HIS A 328 -0.70 16.10 30.21
CA HIS A 328 -2.07 16.02 30.74
C HIS A 328 -3.18 16.17 29.67
N ARG A 329 -2.88 15.82 28.41
CA ARG A 329 -3.83 15.78 27.30
C ARG A 329 -4.58 14.45 27.22
N LEU A 330 -4.06 13.42 27.88
CA LEU A 330 -4.61 12.07 27.92
C LEU A 330 -4.32 11.43 29.29
N SER A 331 -5.20 10.57 29.80
CA SER A 331 -4.89 9.74 30.98
C SER A 331 -4.01 8.55 30.58
N GLU A 332 -3.21 8.05 31.52
CA GLU A 332 -2.39 6.84 31.30
C GLU A 332 -3.25 5.62 30.95
N GLU A 333 -4.38 5.43 31.65
CA GLU A 333 -5.35 4.37 31.34
C GLU A 333 -5.85 4.46 29.90
N ARG A 334 -6.16 5.67 29.42
CA ARG A 334 -6.64 5.85 28.06
C ARG A 334 -5.52 5.64 27.02
N ALA A 335 -4.29 6.03 27.34
CA ALA A 335 -3.13 5.73 26.50
C ALA A 335 -2.90 4.22 26.35
N ALA A 336 -3.02 3.46 27.45
CA ALA A 336 -2.90 2.00 27.43
C ALA A 336 -3.99 1.31 26.56
N GLN A 337 -5.18 1.89 26.46
CA GLN A 337 -6.21 1.42 25.54
C GLN A 337 -5.91 1.80 24.08
N ILE A 338 -5.50 3.05 23.85
CA ILE A 338 -5.25 3.56 22.49
C ILE A 338 -4.07 2.84 21.83
N ILE A 339 -3.02 2.48 22.55
CA ILE A 339 -1.88 1.77 21.95
C ILE A 339 -2.30 0.41 21.38
N VAL A 340 -3.19 -0.33 22.06
CA VAL A 340 -3.74 -1.60 21.56
C VAL A 340 -4.64 -1.33 20.35
N GLU A 341 -5.48 -0.31 20.42
CA GLU A 341 -6.31 0.10 19.29
C GLU A 341 -5.46 0.41 18.05
N LEU A 342 -4.37 1.16 18.19
CA LEU A 342 -3.52 1.56 17.06
C LEU A 342 -2.74 0.41 16.45
N VAL A 343 -2.26 -0.53 17.28
CA VAL A 343 -1.35 -1.60 16.85
C VAL A 343 -2.11 -2.84 16.36
N ASP A 344 -3.29 -3.14 16.92
CA ASP A 344 -4.04 -4.37 16.58
C ASP A 344 -5.41 -4.07 15.94
N HIS A 345 -6.27 -3.29 16.59
CA HIS A 345 -7.65 -3.13 16.10
C HIS A 345 -7.76 -2.25 14.84
N ALA A 346 -6.99 -1.16 14.76
CA ALA A 346 -7.00 -0.22 13.65
C ALA A 346 -6.64 -0.89 12.31
N PRO A 347 -5.53 -1.64 12.17
CA PRO A 347 -5.23 -2.33 10.92
C PRO A 347 -6.28 -3.38 10.57
N ARG A 348 -6.78 -4.16 11.54
CA ARG A 348 -7.83 -5.14 11.27
C ARG A 348 -9.12 -4.50 10.79
N LYS A 349 -9.52 -3.39 11.40
CA LYS A 349 -10.69 -2.62 10.98
C LYS A 349 -10.49 -1.99 9.61
N ALA A 350 -9.37 -1.30 9.38
CA ALA A 350 -9.10 -0.59 8.14
C ALA A 350 -9.03 -1.56 6.94
N PHE A 351 -8.39 -2.72 7.13
CA PHE A 351 -8.19 -3.74 6.10
C PHE A 351 -9.21 -4.89 6.12
N LYS A 352 -10.22 -4.86 7.01
CA LYS A 352 -11.28 -5.88 7.13
C LYS A 352 -10.74 -7.29 7.36
N LEU A 353 -9.75 -7.42 8.25
CA LEU A 353 -9.02 -8.67 8.51
C LEU A 353 -9.63 -9.56 9.59
#